data_AF-A0A8T9CJC7-F1
#
_entry.id   AF-A0A8T9CJC7-F1
#
_cell.length_a   1.000
_cell.length_b   1.000
_cell.length_c   1.000
_cell.angle_alpha   90.00
_cell.angle_beta   90.00
_cell.angle_gamma   90.00
#
_symmetry.space_group_name_H-M   'P 1'
#
loop_
_entity.id
_entity.type
_entity.pdbx_description
1 polymer ?
#
loop_
_entity_poly.entity_id
_entity_poly.type
_entity_poly.pdbx_seq_one_letter_code
_entity_poly.pdbx_strand_id
1 'polypeptide(L)' 'VYLAAVKPGELMIVFWSGVAHCDSNLPDPLPADLFNGLLLPCQHKGNVAPITSPAVKPAIQEQTQRVTPTEPPTSISVNQ' A
#
# COMPACT_ATOMS: atom_id res chain seq x y z
N VAL A 1 15.42 -5.51 8.93
CA VAL A 1 16.71 -5.93 8.32
C VAL A 1 17.73 -4.84 8.62
N TYR A 2 18.95 -5.21 8.98
CA TYR A 2 20.06 -4.26 9.10
C TYR A 2 21.04 -4.52 7.97
N LEU A 3 21.35 -3.47 7.19
CA LEU A 3 22.30 -3.51 6.09
C LEU A 3 23.53 -2.70 6.51
N ALA A 4 24.71 -3.20 6.17
CA ALA A 4 25.99 -2.53 6.42
C ALA A 4 26.78 -2.43 5.12
N ALA A 5 27.71 -1.48 5.06
CA ALA A 5 28.55 -1.23 3.87
C ALA A 5 27.75 -0.99 2.58
N VAL A 6 26.61 -0.30 2.69
CA VAL A 6 25.79 0.10 1.54
C VAL A 6 26.29 1.39 0.91
N LYS A 7 26.17 1.53 -0.41
CA LYS A 7 26.52 2.75 -1.13
C LYS A 7 25.27 3.60 -1.40
N PRO A 8 25.31 4.93 -1.16
CA PRO A 8 24.24 5.83 -1.59
C PRO A 8 23.93 5.69 -3.08
N GLY A 9 22.65 5.75 -3.45
CA GLY A 9 22.19 5.66 -4.84
C GLY A 9 22.29 4.26 -5.47
N GLU A 10 22.74 3.24 -4.74
CA GLU A 10 22.89 1.90 -5.27
C GLU A 10 21.54 1.17 -5.42
N LEU A 11 21.43 0.35 -6.46
CA LEU A 11 20.31 -0.57 -6.70
C LEU A 11 20.58 -1.89 -5.97
N MET A 12 19.72 -2.23 -5.02
CA MET A 12 19.76 -3.50 -4.29
C MET A 12 18.68 -4.46 -4.81
N ILE A 13 19.00 -5.76 -4.91
CA ILE A 13 18.04 -6.80 -5.28
C ILE A 13 17.70 -7.63 -4.03
N VAL A 14 16.42 -7.77 -3.74
CA VAL A 14 15.92 -8.53 -2.59
C VAL A 14 15.63 -9.97 -3.03
N PHE A 15 16.31 -10.91 -2.37
CA PHE A 15 16.12 -12.35 -2.57
C PHE A 15 15.47 -12.99 -1.34
N TRP A 16 14.49 -13.85 -1.56
CA TRP A 16 14.03 -14.81 -0.56
C TRP A 16 13.69 -16.13 -1.23
N SER A 17 13.88 -17.23 -0.49
CA SER A 17 13.71 -18.60 -1.02
C SER A 17 14.53 -18.87 -2.30
N GLY A 18 15.70 -18.23 -2.43
CA GLY A 18 16.59 -18.39 -3.60
C GLY A 18 16.13 -17.69 -4.88
N VAL A 19 15.07 -16.88 -4.84
CA VAL A 19 14.51 -16.17 -6.01
C VAL A 19 14.61 -14.66 -5.80
N ALA A 20 14.86 -13.91 -6.89
CA ALA A 20 14.81 -12.45 -6.90
C ALA A 20 13.35 -11.99 -6.98
N HIS A 21 12.90 -11.14 -6.05
CA HIS A 21 11.50 -10.70 -6.00
C HIS A 21 11.32 -9.24 -6.38
N CYS A 22 12.23 -8.38 -5.91
CA CYS A 22 12.16 -6.96 -6.22
C CYS A 22 13.53 -6.31 -6.21
N ASP A 23 13.58 -5.14 -6.81
CA ASP A 23 14.68 -4.20 -6.69
C ASP A 23 14.28 -3.02 -5.80
N SER A 24 15.29 -2.38 -5.23
CA SER A 24 15.12 -1.26 -4.32
C SER A 24 16.27 -0.28 -4.50
N ASN A 25 15.96 1.00 -4.64
CA ASN A 25 16.97 2.05 -4.76
C ASN A 25 17.26 2.67 -3.40
N LEU A 26 18.54 2.72 -3.04
CA LEU A 26 18.98 3.51 -1.91
C LEU A 26 18.94 5.00 -2.27
N PRO A 27 18.49 5.88 -1.34
CA PRO A 27 18.53 7.31 -1.56
C PRO A 27 19.99 7.82 -1.66
N ASP A 28 20.15 8.92 -2.40
CA ASP A 28 21.41 9.65 -2.51
C ASP A 28 21.15 11.14 -2.23
N PRO A 29 21.67 11.71 -1.12
CA PRO A 29 22.51 11.07 -0.10
C PRO A 29 21.70 10.16 0.84
N LEU A 30 22.39 9.22 1.51
CA LEU A 30 21.80 8.47 2.61
C LEU A 30 21.46 9.42 3.78
N PRO A 31 20.36 9.21 4.51
CA PRO A 31 20.04 9.96 5.72
C PRO A 31 21.18 9.87 6.75
N ALA A 32 21.44 10.96 7.46
CA ALA A 32 22.52 11.01 8.46
C ALA A 32 22.30 10.05 9.63
N ASP A 33 21.03 9.78 9.97
CA ASP A 33 20.65 8.83 11.01
C ASP A 33 19.98 7.61 10.39
N LEU A 34 20.76 6.55 10.19
CA LEU A 34 20.30 5.26 9.66
C LEU A 34 19.75 4.33 10.76
N PHE A 35 19.85 4.71 12.04
CA PHE A 35 19.40 3.88 13.16
C PHE A 35 17.89 3.97 13.38
N ASN A 36 17.25 5.04 12.89
CA ASN A 36 15.78 5.17 12.90
C ASN A 36 15.07 4.32 11.83
N GLY A 37 15.84 3.57 11.04
CA GLY A 37 15.32 2.77 9.95
C GLY A 37 14.92 3.61 8.73
N LEU A 38 15.11 3.03 7.55
CA LEU A 38 14.78 3.65 6.28
C LEU A 38 13.78 2.75 5.55
N LEU A 39 12.63 3.30 5.20
CA LEU A 39 11.64 2.61 4.38
C LEU A 39 12.05 2.72 2.92
N LEU A 40 12.39 1.58 2.32
CA LEU A 40 12.74 1.50 0.91
C LEU A 40 11.60 0.82 0.13
N PRO A 41 11.11 1.43 -0.96
CA PRO A 41 10.13 0.78 -1.82
C PRO A 41 10.75 -0.45 -2.49
N CYS A 42 9.97 -1.53 -2.55
CA CYS A 42 10.32 -2.78 -3.23
C CYS A 42 9.57 -2.80 -4.56
N GLN A 43 10.28 -2.47 -5.63
CA GLN A 43 9.76 -2.41 -6.99
C GLN A 43 9.76 -3.84 -7.54
N HIS A 44 8.59 -4.45 -7.69
CA HIS A 44 8.49 -5.79 -8.25
C HIS A 44 8.92 -5.78 -9.71
N LYS A 45 9.83 -6.70 -10.06
CA LYS A 45 10.31 -6.85 -11.43
C LYS A 45 9.29 -7.68 -12.22
N GLY A 46 8.29 -7.00 -12.75
CA GLY A 46 7.20 -7.58 -13.55
C GLY A 46 5.84 -7.09 -13.10
N ASN A 47 4.86 -7.07 -14.02
CA ASN A 47 3.46 -6.82 -13.72
C ASN A 47 2.94 -7.88 -12.75
N VAL A 48 3.21 -7.72 -11.45
CA VAL A 48 2.34 -8.25 -10.43
C VAL A 48 1.07 -7.42 -10.58
N ALA A 49 0.11 -7.96 -11.34
CA ALA A 49 -1.23 -7.39 -11.36
C ALA A 49 -1.61 -7.11 -9.91
N PRO A 50 -2.13 -5.91 -9.59
CA PRO A 50 -2.49 -5.59 -8.22
C PRO A 50 -3.30 -6.76 -7.69
N ILE A 51 -2.86 -7.33 -6.57
CA ILE A 51 -3.61 -8.41 -5.93
C ILE A 51 -4.90 -7.72 -5.50
N THR A 52 -5.93 -7.81 -6.33
CA THR A 52 -7.24 -7.27 -6.02
C THR A 52 -7.69 -8.11 -4.83
N SER A 53 -7.52 -7.56 -3.62
CA SER A 53 -8.18 -8.13 -2.46
C SER A 53 -9.62 -8.38 -2.87
N PRO A 54 -10.16 -9.60 -2.73
CA PRO A 54 -11.54 -9.85 -3.09
C PRO A 54 -12.36 -8.81 -2.34
N ALA A 55 -13.19 -8.05 -3.09
CA ALA A 55 -13.96 -6.96 -2.52
C ALA A 55 -14.80 -7.52 -1.36
N VAL A 56 -14.36 -7.27 -0.13
CA VAL A 56 -15.11 -7.65 1.06
C VAL A 56 -16.32 -6.73 1.07
N LYS A 57 -17.43 -7.19 0.49
CA LYS A 57 -18.70 -6.46 0.55
C LYS A 57 -19.12 -6.46 2.02
N PRO A 58 -19.11 -5.31 2.71
CA PRO A 58 -19.55 -5.27 4.10
C PRO A 58 -21.03 -5.66 4.14
N ALA A 59 -21.41 -6.55 5.07
CA ALA A 59 -22.79 -7.00 5.21
C ALA A 59 -23.80 -5.85 5.39
N ILE A 60 -23.34 -4.67 5.81
CA ILE A 60 -24.16 -3.46 5.94
C ILE A 60 -24.76 -3.01 4.59
N GLN A 61 -24.03 -3.13 3.47
CA GLN A 61 -24.55 -2.77 2.14
C GLN A 61 -25.60 -3.75 1.60
N GLU A 62 -25.61 -5.00 2.05
CA GLU A 62 -26.65 -5.97 1.68
C GLU A 62 -28.00 -5.62 2.33
N GLN A 63 -27.98 -5.06 3.55
CA GLN A 63 -29.20 -4.78 4.29
C GLN A 63 -29.99 -3.62 3.70
N THR A 64 -29.33 -2.62 3.11
CA THR A 64 -29.99 -1.47 2.47
C THR A 64 -30.81 -1.86 1.24
N GLN A 65 -30.45 -2.94 0.54
CA GLN A 65 -31.23 -3.44 -0.62
C GLN A 65 -32.52 -4.18 -0.21
N ARG A 66 -32.64 -4.58 1.06
CA ARG A 66 -33.82 -5.28 1.58
C ARG A 66 -34.86 -4.34 2.17
N VAL A 67 -34.52 -3.06 2.33
CA VAL A 67 -35.42 -2.04 2.85
C VAL A 67 -35.73 -1.05 1.73
N THR A 68 -36.93 -1.16 1.16
CA THR A 68 -37.47 -0.09 0.32
C THR A 68 -37.93 1.03 1.25
N PRO A 69 -37.33 2.23 1.21
CA PRO A 69 -37.83 3.36 1.99
C PRO A 69 -39.26 3.67 1.55
N THR A 70 -40.21 3.63 2.48
CA THR A 70 -41.62 3.93 2.18
C THR A 70 -41.84 5.42 1.89
N GLU A 71 -40.91 6.28 2.33
CA GLU A 71 -40.95 7.71 2.11
C GLU A 71 -39.66 8.20 1.45
N PRO A 72 -39.74 9.18 0.53
CA PRO A 72 -38.56 9.79 -0.08
C PRO A 72 -37.75 10.54 0.99
N PRO A 73 -36.40 10.44 0.98
CA PRO A 73 -35.57 11.14 1.94
C PRO A 73 -35.71 12.66 1.76
N THR A 74 -36.09 13.35 2.83
CA THR A 74 -36.11 14.82 2.86
C THR A 74 -34.72 15.35 3.14
N SER A 75 -34.19 16.15 2.20
CA SER A 75 -32.93 16.87 2.39
C SER A 75 -33.13 17.99 3.42
N ILE A 76 -32.49 17.87 4.57
CA ILE A 76 -32.38 18.93 5.57
C ILE A 76 -31.02 19.63 5.41
N SER A 77 -30.90 20.44 4.36
CA SER A 77 -29.80 21.39 4.22
C SER A 77 -30.29 22.78 4.66
N VAL A 78 -30.09 23.11 5.93
CA VAL A 78 -30.25 24.48 6.44
C VAL A 78 -28.85 25.08 6.54
N ASN A 79 -28.44 25.87 5.54
CA ASN A 79 -27.30 26.76 5.68
C ASN A 79 -27.82 28.08 6.24
N GLN A 80 -27.50 28.37 7.50
CA GLN A 80 -27.68 29.68 8.12
C GLN A 80 -26.37 30.46 8.07
#